data_AF-A0A840Y1K0-F1
#
_entry.id   AF-A0A840Y1K0-F1
#
_cell.length_a   1.000
_cell.length_b   1.000
_cell.length_c   1.000
_cell.angle_alpha   90.00
_cell.angle_beta   90.00
_cell.angle_gamma   90.00
#
_symmetry.space_group_name_H-M   'P 1'
#
loop_
_entity.id
_entity.type
_entity.pdbx_description
1 polymer ?
#
loop_
_entity_poly.entity_id
_entity_poly.type
_entity_poly.pdbx_seq_one_letter_code
_entity_poly.pdbx_strand_id
1 'polypeptide(L)'
;MSHAVLCGDFASDQDPEEEWSVEGFRSAEAAAEYARRFVRDQVEHLRGAYPDARALRQAFLMFGEYAIAPGLELQPWLEHCIANPATRKADTDYQALDPDR
;
A
#
# COMPACT_ATOMS: atom_id res chain seq x y z
N MET A 1 11.38 -19.62 -6.67
CA MET A 1 10.16 -18.79 -6.67
C MET A 1 10.61 -17.40 -6.25
N SER A 2 10.45 -16.39 -7.11
CA SER A 2 10.63 -15.00 -6.71
C SER A 2 9.42 -14.59 -5.86
N HIS A 3 9.66 -13.86 -4.78
CA HIS A 3 8.60 -13.20 -4.03
C HIS A 3 8.35 -11.83 -4.68
N ALA A 4 7.09 -11.49 -4.87
CA ALA A 4 6.67 -10.29 -5.58
C ALA A 4 5.50 -9.60 -4.90
N VAL A 5 5.34 -8.31 -5.19
CA VAL A 5 4.20 -7.47 -4.79
C VAL A 5 3.56 -6.93 -6.05
N LEU A 6 2.25 -7.09 -6.18
CA LEU A 6 1.45 -6.46 -7.23
C LEU A 6 0.94 -5.11 -6.73
N CYS A 7 1.24 -4.05 -7.46
CA CYS A 7 0.78 -2.69 -7.17
C CYS A 7 -0.10 -2.18 -8.31
N GLY A 8 -0.97 -1.22 -8.01
CA GLY A 8 -1.86 -0.59 -8.97
C GLY A 8 -2.66 0.54 -8.31
N ASP A 9 -3.56 1.16 -9.05
CA ASP A 9 -4.47 2.18 -8.53
C ASP A 9 -5.95 1.84 -8.75
N PHE A 10 -6.82 2.54 -8.03
CA PHE A 10 -8.27 2.40 -8.17
C PHE A 10 -8.90 3.38 -9.17
N ALA A 11 -8.14 4.34 -9.68
CA ALA A 11 -8.65 5.42 -10.52
C ALA A 11 -8.88 4.95 -11.97
N SER A 12 -8.13 3.97 -12.43
CA SER A 12 -8.07 3.58 -13.85
C SER A 12 -9.09 2.52 -14.27
N ASP A 13 -10.28 2.50 -13.65
CA ASP A 13 -11.38 1.56 -13.98
C ASP A 13 -10.99 0.06 -13.96
N GLN A 14 -9.96 -0.28 -13.19
CA GLN A 14 -9.29 -1.59 -13.20
C GLN A 14 -8.67 -1.97 -14.55
N ASP A 15 -8.02 -1.02 -15.23
CA ASP A 15 -7.16 -1.32 -16.37
C ASP A 15 -5.94 -2.15 -15.91
N PRO A 16 -5.86 -3.44 -16.27
CA PRO A 16 -4.74 -4.30 -15.87
C PRO A 16 -3.41 -3.86 -16.49
N GLU A 17 -3.40 -2.96 -17.48
CA GLU A 17 -2.16 -2.41 -18.05
C GLU A 17 -1.46 -1.41 -17.12
N GLU A 18 -2.16 -0.86 -16.11
CA GLU A 18 -1.59 0.06 -15.13
C GLU A 18 -1.10 -0.63 -13.85
N GLU A 19 -1.32 -1.94 -13.70
CA GLU A 19 -0.73 -2.71 -12.62
C GLU A 19 0.77 -2.99 -12.88
N TRP A 20 1.60 -2.87 -11.85
CA TRP A 20 3.01 -3.22 -11.93
C TRP A 20 3.42 -4.19 -10.83
N SER A 21 4.39 -5.06 -11.13
CA SER A 21 4.95 -5.98 -10.16
C SER A 21 6.32 -5.50 -9.69
N VAL A 22 6.53 -5.51 -8.37
CA VAL A 22 7.85 -5.37 -7.76
C VAL A 22 8.32 -6.79 -7.42
N GLU A 23 9.41 -7.23 -8.03
CA GLU A 23 9.96 -8.58 -7.86
C GLU A 23 11.29 -8.56 -7.09
N GLY A 24 11.84 -9.71 -6.72
CA GLY A 24 13.19 -9.80 -6.14
C GLY A 24 13.25 -9.77 -4.61
N PHE A 25 12.10 -9.80 -3.93
CA PHE A 25 12.06 -9.86 -2.48
C PHE A 25 12.69 -11.17 -1.94
N ARG A 26 13.44 -11.04 -0.83
CA ARG A 26 14.16 -12.16 -0.20
C ARG A 26 13.23 -13.18 0.48
N SER A 27 12.01 -12.78 0.83
CA SER A 27 11.00 -13.63 1.45
C SER A 27 9.58 -13.08 1.22
N ALA A 28 8.56 -13.90 1.51
CA ALA A 28 7.16 -13.46 1.45
C ALA A 28 6.85 -12.40 2.51
N GLU A 29 7.48 -12.48 3.68
CA GLU A 29 7.34 -11.50 4.76
C GLU A 29 7.92 -10.15 4.35
N ALA A 30 9.04 -10.13 3.61
CA ALA A 30 9.62 -8.90 3.09
C ALA A 30 8.69 -8.23 2.06
N ALA A 31 8.10 -9.02 1.15
CA ALA A 31 7.08 -8.54 0.20
C ALA A 31 5.83 -8.01 0.92
N ALA A 32 5.34 -8.71 1.94
CA ALA A 32 4.18 -8.28 2.72
C ALA A 32 4.46 -6.98 3.51
N GLU A 33 5.66 -6.82 4.08
CA GLU A 33 6.05 -5.60 4.78
C GLU A 33 6.19 -4.41 3.81
N TYR A 34 6.74 -4.63 2.61
CA TYR A 34 6.74 -3.62 1.54
C TYR A 34 5.32 -3.17 1.22
N ALA A 35 4.41 -4.12 0.94
CA ALA A 35 3.02 -3.83 0.60
C ALA A 35 2.28 -3.10 1.72
N ARG A 36 2.55 -3.46 2.99
CA ARG A 36 1.98 -2.76 4.15
C ARG A 36 2.41 -1.30 4.22
N ARG A 37 3.70 -1.02 4.08
CA ARG A 37 4.24 0.35 4.12
C ARG A 37 3.79 1.17 2.93
N PHE A 38 3.69 0.55 1.75
CA PHE A 38 3.17 1.18 0.54
C PHE A 38 1.75 1.70 0.77
N VAL A 39 0.82 0.82 1.16
CA VAL A 39 -0.57 1.21 1.45
C VAL A 39 -0.63 2.26 2.56
N ARG A 40 0.22 2.16 3.59
CA ARG A 40 0.24 3.13 4.68
C ARG A 40 0.72 4.51 4.20
N ASP A 41 1.74 4.58 3.36
CA ASP A 41 2.22 5.83 2.77
C ASP A 41 1.10 6.54 1.99
N GLN A 42 0.35 5.79 1.18
CA GLN A 42 -0.80 6.30 0.43
C GLN A 42 -1.92 6.84 1.35
N VAL A 43 -2.25 6.11 2.41
CA VAL A 43 -3.25 6.55 3.39
C VAL A 43 -2.81 7.83 4.08
N GLU A 44 -1.54 7.94 4.49
CA GLU A 44 -1.03 9.13 5.17
C GLU A 44 -0.89 10.34 4.24
N HIS A 45 -0.59 10.12 2.96
CA HIS A 45 -0.61 11.19 1.95
C HIS A 45 -2.01 11.79 1.80
N LEU A 46 -3.04 10.94 1.74
CA LEU A 46 -4.44 11.36 1.62
C LEU A 46 -5.00 11.98 2.90
N ARG A 47 -4.53 11.55 4.08
CA ARG A 47 -5.07 11.98 5.39
C ARG A 47 -5.07 13.49 5.57
N GLY A 48 -4.07 14.20 5.02
CA GLY A 48 -3.99 15.66 5.10
C GLY A 48 -5.18 16.37 4.45
N ALA A 49 -5.73 15.80 3.37
CA ALA A 49 -6.88 16.34 2.64
C ALA A 49 -8.22 15.78 3.13
N TYR A 50 -8.22 14.58 3.71
CA TYR A 50 -9.42 13.86 4.14
C TYR A 50 -9.32 13.47 5.64
N PRO A 51 -9.68 14.36 6.58
CA PRO A 51 -9.51 14.12 8.02
C PRO A 51 -10.55 13.18 8.63
N ASP A 52 -11.69 12.97 7.97
CA ASP A 52 -12.73 12.01 8.39
C ASP A 52 -12.39 10.60 7.90
N ALA A 53 -12.56 9.60 8.78
CA ALA A 53 -12.18 8.21 8.49
C ALA A 53 -12.93 7.61 7.30
N ARG A 54 -14.23 7.92 7.15
CA ARG A 54 -15.04 7.43 6.03
C ARG A 54 -14.64 8.12 4.74
N ALA A 55 -14.43 9.44 4.77
CA ALA A 55 -13.95 10.21 3.64
C ALA A 55 -12.56 9.74 3.18
N LEU A 56 -11.66 9.45 4.12
CA LEU A 56 -10.31 8.93 3.84
C LEU A 56 -10.37 7.55 3.16
N ARG A 57 -11.23 6.66 3.66
CA ARG A 57 -11.46 5.36 3.01
C ARG A 57 -11.95 5.52 1.57
N GLN A 58 -12.93 6.41 1.35
CA GLN A 58 -13.46 6.66 0.01
C GLN A 58 -12.41 7.29 -0.91
N ALA A 59 -11.61 8.23 -0.41
CA ALA A 59 -10.52 8.83 -1.16
C ALA A 59 -9.46 7.79 -1.56
N PHE A 60 -9.09 6.89 -0.65
CA PHE A 60 -8.16 5.80 -0.97
C PHE A 60 -8.72 4.88 -2.07
N LEU A 61 -10.00 4.52 -2.03
CA LEU A 61 -10.64 3.68 -3.04
C LEU A 61 -10.93 4.37 -4.38
N MET A 62 -10.65 5.67 -4.50
CA MET A 62 -10.92 6.47 -5.70
C MET A 62 -9.65 7.05 -6.31
N PHE A 63 -8.65 7.36 -5.48
CA PHE A 63 -7.41 8.03 -5.88
C PHE A 63 -6.16 7.38 -5.31
N GLY A 64 -6.31 6.40 -4.42
CA GLY A 64 -5.18 5.72 -3.79
C GLY A 64 -4.63 4.61 -4.66
N GLU A 65 -3.41 4.22 -4.32
CA GLU A 65 -2.75 3.05 -4.90
C GLU A 65 -2.81 1.90 -3.89
N TYR A 66 -2.96 0.67 -4.39
CA TYR A 66 -2.93 -0.55 -3.59
C TYR A 66 -1.65 -1.34 -3.81
N ALA A 67 -1.37 -2.21 -2.84
CA ALA A 67 -0.36 -3.26 -2.97
C ALA A 67 -0.91 -4.57 -2.42
N ILE A 68 -0.68 -5.66 -3.14
CA ILE A 68 -1.12 -7.02 -2.81
C ILE A 68 0.11 -7.92 -2.72
N ALA A 69 0.19 -8.65 -1.62
CA ALA A 69 1.24 -9.64 -1.37
C ALA A 69 0.67 -10.82 -0.58
N PRO A 70 1.23 -12.04 -0.71
CA PRO A 70 0.88 -13.15 0.16
C PRO A 70 1.00 -12.78 1.63
N GLY A 71 -0.05 -13.01 2.43
CA GLY A 71 -0.07 -12.67 3.86
C GLY A 71 -0.48 -11.23 4.19
N LEU A 72 -0.93 -10.45 3.20
CA LEU A 72 -1.56 -9.15 3.41
C LEU A 72 -3.00 -9.16 2.89
N GLU A 73 -3.95 -8.87 3.78
CA GLU A 73 -5.33 -8.56 3.41
C GLU A 73 -5.51 -7.03 3.36
N LEU A 74 -5.76 -6.49 2.16
CA LEU A 74 -5.80 -5.04 1.93
C LEU A 74 -6.86 -4.33 2.77
N GLN A 75 -8.10 -4.84 2.79
CA GLN A 75 -9.21 -4.18 3.48
C GLN A 75 -8.99 -4.09 5.01
N PRO A 76 -8.66 -5.20 5.73
CA PRO A 76 -8.29 -5.12 7.14
C PRO A 76 -7.10 -4.19 7.42
N TRP A 77 -6.09 -4.19 6.54
CA TRP A 77 -4.92 -3.34 6.70
C TRP A 77 -5.21 -1.85 6.49
N LEU A 78 -6.04 -1.52 5.50
CA LEU A 78 -6.51 -0.16 5.24
C LEU A 78 -7.25 0.40 6.47
N GLU A 79 -8.19 -0.36 7.02
CA GLU A 79 -8.92 0.03 8.23
C GLU A 79 -7.97 0.24 9.42
N HIS A 80 -6.96 -0.62 9.57
CA HIS A 80 -5.92 -0.45 10.59
C HIS A 80 -5.16 0.86 10.42
N CYS A 81 -4.72 1.18 9.19
CA CYS A 81 -3.98 2.42 8.90
C CYS A 81 -4.84 3.67 9.18
N ILE A 82 -6.11 3.65 8.77
CA ILE A 82 -7.04 4.76 9.02
C ILE A 82 -7.19 5.02 10.52
N ALA A 83 -7.36 3.97 11.32
CA ALA A 83 -7.53 4.04 12.76
C ALA A 83 -6.23 4.36 13.53
N ASN A 84 -5.07 4.03 12.96
CA ASN A 84 -3.77 4.17 13.62
C ASN A 84 -2.79 4.96 12.73
N PRO A 85 -2.83 6.31 12.80
CA PRO A 85 -1.93 7.16 12.02
C PRO A 85 -0.45 6.77 12.21
N ALA A 86 0.33 6.82 11.13
CA ALA A 86 1.78 6.62 11.22
C ALA A 86 2.42 7.67 12.13
N THR A 87 3.36 7.25 12.98
CA THR A 87 4.07 8.17 13.90
C THR A 87 5.56 8.30 13.57
N ARG A 88 6.09 7.41 12.73
CA ARG A 88 7.51 7.38 12.34
C ARG A 88 7.63 7.20 10.83
N LYS A 89 8.65 7.80 10.23
CA LYS A 89 8.90 7.66 8.78
C LYS A 89 9.09 6.19 8.36
N ALA A 90 9.71 5.38 9.21
CA ALA A 90 9.89 3.94 8.96
C ALA A 90 8.57 3.15 8.78
N ASP A 91 7.44 3.68 9.27
CA ASP A 91 6.14 3.04 9.13
C ASP A 91 5.56 3.21 7.70
N THR A 92 6.07 4.17 6.91
CA THR A 92 5.63 4.44 5.52
C THR A 92 6.75 4.33 4.49
N ASP A 93 8.02 4.22 4.92
CA ASP A 93 9.18 4.12 4.03
C ASP A 93 9.29 2.72 3.41
N TYR A 94 8.43 2.46 2.41
CA TYR A 94 8.42 1.23 1.61
C TYR A 94 9.62 1.17 0.66
N GLN A 95 10.09 2.32 0.17
CA GLN A 95 11.23 2.39 -0.76
C GLN A 95 12.55 1.96 -0.11
N ALA A 96 12.65 1.94 1.22
CA ALA A 96 13.78 1.36 1.94
C ALA A 96 13.79 -0.19 1.88
N LEU A 97 12.69 -0.81 1.44
CA LEU A 97 12.51 -2.25 1.29
C LEU A 97 12.49 -2.69 -0.17
N ASP A 98 12.61 -1.76 -1.11
CA ASP A 98 12.65 -2.05 -2.54
C ASP A 98 13.90 -2.90 -2.86
N PRO A 99 13.73 -4.11 -3.42
CA PRO A 99 14.83 -5.03 -3.71
C PRO A 99 15.76 -4.55 -4.84
N ASP A 100 15.31 -3.62 -5.70
CA ASP A 100 16.09 -3.10 -6.83
C ASP A 100 16.85 -1.79 -6.49
N ARG A 101 16.81 -1.36 -5.22
CA ARG A 101 17.38 -0.09 -4.73
C ARG A 101 18.74 -0.24 -4.04
#